data_AF-A0A9Q0VD12-F1
#
_entry.id   AF-A0A9Q0VD12-F1
#
_cell.length_a   1.000
_cell.length_b   1.000
_cell.length_c   1.000
_cell.angle_alpha   90.00
_cell.angle_beta   90.00
_cell.angle_gamma   90.00
#
_symmetry.space_group_name_H-M   'P 1'
#
loop_
_entity.id
_entity.type
_entity.pdbx_description
1 polymer ?
#
loop_
_entity_poly.entity_id
_entity_poly.type
_entity_poly.pdbx_seq_one_letter_code
_entity_poly.pdbx_strand_id
1 'polypeptide(L)'
;MHDNEGLLQMVDPSIKRTLTSKTLSRFADVVLLCIQADKFFRPPMSEIVSSLTSVLQKFTAAKSGAMEGAEVDPFERSFRSTYTRFVTSPTPSYISV
;
A
#
# COMPACT_ATOMS: atom_id res chain seq x y z
N MET A 1 -12.74 -10.94 -16.32
CA MET A 1 -11.58 -10.48 -15.52
C MET A 1 -10.43 -10.22 -16.48
N HIS A 2 -9.68 -9.13 -16.30
CA HIS A 2 -8.52 -8.83 -17.13
C HIS A 2 -7.32 -9.70 -16.81
N ASP A 3 -6.53 -10.05 -17.83
CA ASP A 3 -5.20 -10.62 -17.66
C ASP A 3 -4.28 -9.58 -17.02
N ASN A 4 -3.99 -9.77 -15.74
CA ASN A 4 -3.20 -8.81 -14.97
C ASN A 4 -1.72 -8.83 -15.36
N GLU A 5 -1.22 -9.98 -15.82
CA GLU A 5 0.17 -10.12 -16.26
C GLU A 5 0.42 -9.29 -17.52
N GLY A 6 -0.49 -9.39 -18.50
CA GLY A 6 -0.48 -8.56 -19.70
C GLY A 6 -0.60 -7.06 -19.40
N LEU A 7 -1.51 -6.68 -18.50
CA LEU A 7 -1.64 -5.27 -18.10
C LEU A 7 -0.36 -4.73 -17.46
N LEU A 8 0.32 -5.51 -16.62
CA LEU A 8 1.58 -5.12 -15.99
C LEU A 8 2.74 -4.92 -16.98
N GLN A 9 2.64 -5.44 -18.20
CA GLN A 9 3.61 -5.21 -19.28
C GLN A 9 3.31 -3.93 -20.07
N MET A 10 2.04 -3.49 -20.08
CA MET A 10 1.60 -2.27 -20.79
C MET A 10 1.78 -0.98 -19.97
N VAL A 11 1.98 -1.11 -18.66
CA VAL A 11 2.13 0.03 -17.75
C VAL A 11 3.56 0.57 -17.80
N ASP A 12 3.68 1.90 -17.77
CA ASP A 12 4.96 2.58 -17.67
C ASP A 12 5.81 2.04 -16.49
N PRO A 13 7.10 1.72 -16.71
CA PRO A 13 7.97 1.14 -15.68
C PRO A 13 8.09 1.99 -14.40
N SER A 14 7.98 3.32 -14.52
CA SER A 14 8.06 4.26 -13.39
C SER A 14 6.83 4.14 -12.49
N ILE A 15 5.68 3.81 -13.06
CA ILE A 15 4.39 3.71 -12.36
C ILE A 15 4.15 2.29 -11.84
N LYS A 16 4.69 1.27 -12.53
CA LYS A 16 4.53 -0.16 -12.22
C LYS A 16 4.88 -0.51 -10.77
N ARG A 17 5.89 0.14 -10.18
CA ARG A 17 6.30 -0.12 -8.78
C ARG A 17 5.31 0.38 -7.73
N THR A 18 4.37 1.22 -8.11
CA THR A 18 3.45 1.85 -7.17
C THR A 18 2.03 1.29 -7.23
N LEU A 19 1.64 0.70 -8.38
CA LEU A 19 0.29 0.20 -8.62
C LEU A 19 0.15 -1.28 -8.28
N THR A 20 -0.93 -1.62 -7.57
CA THR A 20 -1.34 -3.02 -7.41
C THR A 20 -2.06 -3.53 -8.66
N SER A 21 -2.01 -4.84 -8.89
CA SER A 21 -2.77 -5.54 -9.95
C SER A 21 -4.27 -5.19 -9.91
N LYS A 22 -4.86 -5.16 -8.71
CA LYS A 22 -6.27 -4.81 -8.51
C LYS A 22 -6.60 -3.39 -8.96
N THR A 23 -5.78 -2.41 -8.60
CA THR A 23 -5.95 -1.01 -9.01
C THR A 23 -5.78 -0.89 -10.54
N LEU A 24 -4.81 -1.60 -11.09
CA LEU A 24 -4.53 -1.59 -12.52
C LEU A 24 -5.70 -2.14 -13.34
N SER A 25 -6.29 -3.25 -12.91
CA SER A 25 -7.49 -3.83 -13.55
C SER A 25 -8.66 -2.84 -13.59
N ARG A 26 -8.82 -2.02 -12.54
CA ARG A 26 -9.85 -0.96 -12.51
C ARG A 26 -9.54 0.21 -13.44
N PHE A 27 -8.28 0.59 -13.58
CA PHE A 27 -7.90 1.56 -14.61
C PHE A 27 -8.17 1.02 -16.02
N ALA A 28 -7.88 -0.26 -16.26
CA ALA A 28 -8.17 -0.91 -17.54
C ALA A 28 -9.67 -0.94 -17.85
N ASP A 29 -10.53 -1.23 -16.86
CA ASP A 29 -12.00 -1.13 -17.01
C ASP A 29 -12.42 0.26 -17.55
N VAL A 30 -11.88 1.33 -16.95
CA VAL A 30 -12.20 2.72 -17.35
C VAL A 30 -11.68 3.04 -18.76
N VAL A 31 -10.46 2.62 -19.09
CA VAL A 31 -9.88 2.81 -20.43
C VAL A 31 -10.72 2.09 -21.48
N LEU A 32 -11.18 0.87 -21.19
CA LEU A 32 -12.03 0.10 -22.10
C LEU A 32 -13.36 0.80 -22.39
N LEU A 33 -13.97 1.47 -21.42
CA LEU A 33 -15.17 2.27 -21.65
C LEU A 33 -14.92 3.43 -22.62
N CYS A 34 -13.74 4.05 -22.55
CA CYS A 34 -13.37 5.19 -23.41
C CYS A 34 -13.09 4.78 -24.86
N ILE A 35 -12.52 3.59 -25.09
CA ILE A 35 -12.08 3.14 -26.41
C ILE A 35 -13.11 2.30 -27.18
N GLN A 36 -14.35 2.21 -26.66
CA GLN A 36 -15.42 1.46 -27.32
C GLN A 36 -15.60 1.91 -28.78
N ALA A 37 -15.78 0.96 -29.69
CA ALA A 37 -15.94 1.23 -31.11
C ALA A 37 -17.17 2.10 -31.37
N ASP A 38 -18.27 1.82 -30.68
CA ASP A 38 -19.49 2.63 -30.74
C ASP A 38 -19.45 3.75 -29.70
N LYS A 39 -19.72 4.97 -30.18
CA LYS A 39 -19.77 6.19 -29.39
C LYS A 39 -20.89 6.19 -28.35
N PHE A 40 -21.99 5.47 -28.58
CA PHE A 40 -23.13 5.45 -27.67
C PHE A 40 -22.84 4.70 -26.36
N PHE A 41 -21.84 3.81 -26.36
CA PHE A 41 -21.38 3.14 -25.15
C PHE A 41 -20.26 3.87 -24.42
N ARG A 42 -19.78 5.00 -24.97
CA ARG A 42 -18.77 5.82 -24.29
C ARG A 42 -19.49 6.68 -23.24
N PRO A 43 -19.14 6.53 -21.95
CA PRO A 43 -19.76 7.31 -20.90
C PRO A 43 -19.38 8.79 -21.02
N PRO A 44 -20.18 9.70 -20.44
CA PRO A 44 -19.85 11.12 -20.40
C PRO A 44 -18.58 11.36 -19.57
N MET A 45 -17.85 12.45 -19.88
CA MET A 45 -16.61 12.80 -19.18
C MET A 45 -16.79 12.95 -17.67
N SER A 46 -17.98 13.37 -17.20
CA SER A 46 -18.30 13.45 -15.78
C SER A 46 -18.23 12.10 -15.07
N GLU A 47 -18.70 11.04 -15.72
CA GLU A 47 -18.67 9.67 -15.19
C GLU A 47 -17.25 9.10 -15.21
N ILE A 48 -16.47 9.40 -16.25
CA ILE A 48 -15.06 9.03 -16.34
C ILE A 48 -14.26 9.67 -15.20
N VAL A 49 -14.42 10.99 -15.00
CA VAL A 49 -13.71 11.73 -13.94
C VAL A 49 -14.11 11.21 -12.55
N SER A 50 -15.40 10.94 -12.33
CA SER A 50 -15.88 10.34 -11.08
C SER A 50 -15.26 8.97 -10.82
N SER A 51 -15.23 8.11 -11.85
CA SER A 51 -14.64 6.77 -11.77
C SER A 51 -13.15 6.83 -11.45
N LEU A 52 -12.40 7.68 -12.16
CA LEU A 52 -10.97 7.88 -11.92
C LEU A 52 -10.70 8.41 -10.51
N THR A 53 -11.50 9.37 -10.04
CA THR A 53 -11.39 9.93 -8.69
C THR A 53 -11.61 8.83 -7.63
N SER A 54 -12.61 7.98 -7.81
CA SER A 54 -12.87 6.85 -6.91
C SER A 54 -11.70 5.85 -6.87
N VAL A 55 -11.10 5.54 -8.02
CA VAL A 55 -9.93 4.65 -8.09
C VAL A 55 -8.73 5.28 -7.39
N LEU A 56 -8.48 6.58 -7.59
CA LEU A 56 -7.39 7.32 -6.95
C LEU A 56 -7.56 7.39 -5.42
N GLN A 57 -8.76 7.68 -4.92
CA GLN A 57 -9.03 7.70 -3.48
C GLN A 57 -8.76 6.34 -2.82
N LYS A 58 -9.17 5.25 -3.47
CA LYS A 58 -8.91 3.89 -2.99
C LYS A 58 -7.42 3.56 -3.03
N PHE A 59 -6.72 4.04 -4.07
CA PHE A 59 -5.28 3.89 -4.19
C PHE A 59 -4.52 4.62 -3.07
N THR A 60 -4.90 5.87 -2.78
CA THR A 60 -4.27 6.64 -1.70
C THR A 60 -4.57 6.06 -0.31
N ALA A 61 -5.79 5.57 -0.09
CA ALA A 61 -6.17 4.91 1.16
C ALA A 61 -5.41 3.58 1.37
N ALA A 62 -5.24 2.79 0.31
CA ALA A 62 -4.41 1.58 0.36
C ALA A 62 -2.93 1.91 0.65
N LYS A 63 -2.43 3.02 0.11
CA LYS A 63 -1.06 3.48 0.38
C LYS A 63 -0.87 3.99 1.81
N SER A 64 -1.87 4.63 2.42
CA SER A 64 -1.81 5.04 3.82
C SER A 64 -1.97 3.86 4.80
N GLY A 65 -2.64 2.78 4.40
CA GLY A 65 -2.73 1.55 5.20
C GLY A 65 -1.48 0.66 5.15
N ALA A 66 -0.63 0.81 4.12
CA ALA A 66 0.59 0.01 3.93
C ALA A 66 1.81 0.50 4.75
N MET A 67 1.60 1.34 5.78
CA MET A 67 2.62 1.56 6.82
C MET A 67 2.55 0.47 7.92
N GLU A 68 1.65 -0.50 7.80
CA GLU A 68 1.62 -1.72 8.63
C GLU A 68 1.71 -2.95 7.73
N GLY A 69 2.93 -3.42 7.49
CA GLY A 69 3.15 -4.58 6.62
C GLY A 69 4.61 -4.76 6.18
N ALA A 70 5.58 -4.38 7.01
CA ALA A 70 6.89 -5.01 6.90
C ALA A 70 6.74 -6.41 7.49
N GLU A 71 6.66 -7.40 6.59
CA GLU A 71 7.18 -8.76 6.77
C GLU A 71 8.01 -8.90 8.05
N VAL A 72 7.38 -9.42 9.10
CA VAL A 72 8.11 -9.94 10.25
C VAL A 72 8.46 -11.36 9.86
N ASP A 73 9.67 -11.54 9.36
CA ASP A 73 10.28 -12.83 9.08
C ASP A 73 9.92 -13.84 10.21
N PRO A 74 9.29 -14.98 9.91
CA PRO A 74 8.87 -15.96 10.93
C PRO A 74 10.02 -16.57 11.74
N PHE A 75 11.28 -16.25 11.48
CA PHE A 75 12.45 -16.77 12.17
C PHE A 75 13.20 -15.76 13.05
N GLU A 76 12.82 -14.48 13.05
CA GLU A 76 13.38 -13.46 13.96
C GLU A 76 12.38 -13.10 15.09
N ARG A 77 11.85 -14.14 15.76
CA ARG A 77 11.43 -14.02 17.16
C ARG A 77 12.65 -14.24 18.05
N SER A 78 13.67 -13.42 17.87
CA SER A 78 14.74 -13.31 18.86
C SER A 78 14.17 -12.59 20.07
N PHE A 79 13.66 -13.39 21.01
CA PHE A 79 13.45 -12.97 22.38
C PHE A 79 14.79 -12.49 22.92
N ARG A 80 15.12 -11.21 22.77
CA ARG A 80 16.09 -10.52 23.62
C ARG A 80 15.47 -10.35 25.02
N SER A 81 15.11 -11.49 25.62
CA SER A 81 15.07 -11.66 27.05
C SER A 81 16.42 -12.21 27.46
N THR A 82 17.06 -11.54 28.41
CA THR A 82 18.33 -11.90 29.07
C THR A 82 19.59 -11.48 28.33
N TYR A 83 20.13 -10.31 28.69
CA TYR A 83 21.42 -10.20 29.39
C TYR A 83 21.99 -8.78 29.27
N THR A 84 21.71 -7.92 30.24
CA THR A 84 22.71 -6.95 30.73
C THR A 84 22.62 -6.94 32.24
N ARG A 85 23.58 -7.62 32.87
CA ARG A 85 23.82 -7.59 34.31
C ARG A 85 24.12 -6.15 34.77
N PHE A 86 23.11 -5.41 35.19
CA PHE A 86 23.31 -4.28 36.09
C PHE A 86 22.94 -4.73 37.50
N VAL A 87 23.94 -5.27 38.19
CA VAL A 87 23.88 -5.41 39.65
C VAL A 87 24.03 -4.03 40.28
N THR A 88 23.15 -3.78 41.23
CA THR A 88 22.93 -2.60 42.08
C THR A 88 24.20 -2.00 42.68
N SER A 89 24.19 -0.69 42.93
CA SER A 89 24.89 -0.11 44.08
C SER A 89 23.93 0.83 44.84
N PRO A 90 23.94 0.83 46.19
CA PRO A 90 22.91 1.47 47.01
C PRO A 90 23.14 2.98 47.14
N THR A 91 22.04 3.73 47.31
CA THR A 91 22.05 5.11 47.80
C THR A 91 22.55 5.17 49.25
N PRO A 92 23.50 6.04 49.62
CA PRO A 92 23.75 6.37 51.01
C PRO A 92 22.74 7.43 51.46
N SER A 93 21.84 7.07 52.38
CA SER A 93 21.08 8.02 53.19
C SER A 93 22.02 8.66 54.21
N TYR A 94 22.25 9.97 54.11
CA TYR A 94 22.96 10.72 55.15
C TYR A 94 22.03 10.98 56.34
N ILE A 95 22.53 10.68 57.53
CA ILE A 95 21.84 10.85 58.81
C ILE A 95 21.89 12.32 59.22
N SER A 96 20.80 12.81 59.81
CA SER A 96 20.74 14.12 60.45
C SER A 96 21.52 14.11 61.76
N VAL A 97 22.32 15.15 61.98
CA VAL A 97 22.70 15.67 63.30
C VAL A 97 22.39 17.16 63.35
#